data_AF-A0A2S4YGV1-F1
#
_entry.id   AF-A0A2S4YGV1-F1
#
_cell.length_a   1.000
_cell.length_b   1.000
_cell.length_c   1.000
_cell.angle_alpha   90.00
_cell.angle_beta   90.00
_cell.angle_gamma   90.00
#
_symmetry.space_group_name_H-M   'P 1'
#
loop_
_entity.id
_entity.type
_entity.pdbx_description
1 polymer ?
#
loop_
_entity_poly.entity_id
_entity_poly.type
_entity_poly.pdbx_seq_one_letter_code
_entity_poly.pdbx_strand_id
1 'polypeptide(L)'
;MPADRLDPVGAAPAALPQTRLSAATTGSANLLLQAWLHTPEESRTLEEQIVRRFPEVSVSGRELTLHAARRLGHLLDGEGRRRGHVPITVWPSGGALAR
;
A
#
# COMPACT_ATOMS: atom_id res chain seq x y z
N MET A 1 -10.05 -8.08 -9.05
CA MET A 1 -9.81 -8.34 -10.49
C MET A 1 -9.30 -9.78 -10.70
N PRO A 2 -9.25 -10.30 -11.95
CA PRO A 2 -8.62 -11.60 -12.25
C PRO A 2 -7.16 -11.67 -11.78
N ALA A 3 -6.71 -12.86 -11.37
CA ALA A 3 -5.40 -13.06 -10.74
C ALA A 3 -4.22 -12.82 -11.69
N ASP A 4 -4.37 -13.15 -12.97
CA ASP A 4 -3.39 -12.92 -14.04
C ASP A 4 -3.15 -11.43 -14.33
N ARG A 5 -4.07 -10.56 -13.88
CA ARG A 5 -3.97 -9.11 -14.02
C ARG A 5 -3.29 -8.44 -12.82
N LEU A 6 -3.04 -9.17 -11.73
CA LEU A 6 -2.59 -8.58 -10.47
C LEU A 6 -1.23 -7.89 -10.59
N ASP A 7 -0.24 -8.56 -11.18
CA ASP A 7 1.10 -8.01 -11.37
C ASP A 7 1.13 -6.76 -12.27
N PRO A 8 0.56 -6.78 -13.50
CA PRO A 8 0.58 -5.59 -14.35
C PRO A 8 -0.22 -4.42 -13.77
N VAL A 9 -1.35 -4.70 -13.12
CA VAL A 9 -2.18 -3.68 -12.47
C VAL A 9 -1.50 -3.12 -11.22
N GLY A 10 -0.79 -3.94 -10.45
CA GLY A 10 -0.07 -3.52 -9.25
C GLY A 10 1.21 -2.74 -9.54
N ALA A 11 1.90 -3.05 -10.64
CA ALA A 11 3.15 -2.41 -11.04
C ALA A 11 2.97 -0.95 -11.51
N ALA A 12 1.89 -0.66 -12.23
CA ALA A 12 1.62 0.70 -12.71
C ALA A 12 1.45 1.76 -11.60
N PRO A 13 0.57 1.58 -10.60
CA PRO A 13 0.47 2.49 -9.48
C PRO A 13 1.71 2.44 -8.57
N ALA A 14 2.46 1.32 -8.52
CA ALA A 14 3.71 1.24 -7.78
C ALA A 14 4.79 2.20 -8.32
N ALA A 15 4.73 2.56 -9.60
CA ALA A 15 5.64 3.52 -10.21
C ALA A 15 5.30 4.99 -9.88
N LEU A 16 4.17 5.26 -9.22
CA LEU A 16 3.77 6.63 -8.88
C LEU A 16 4.54 7.14 -7.65
N PRO A 17 5.06 8.39 -7.67
CA PRO A 17 5.84 8.94 -6.55
C PRO A 17 5.09 8.99 -5.21
N GLN A 18 3.76 9.15 -5.25
CA GLN A 18 2.90 9.12 -4.07
C GLN A 18 2.72 7.71 -3.48
N THR A 19 2.91 6.65 -4.26
CA THR A 19 2.67 5.27 -3.80
C THR A 19 3.79 4.81 -2.87
N ARG A 20 3.39 4.23 -1.73
CA ARG A 20 4.29 3.73 -0.68
C ARG A 20 4.26 2.22 -0.55
N LEU A 21 3.14 1.61 -0.93
CA LEU A 21 2.97 0.17 -0.96
C LEU A 21 2.03 -0.19 -2.09
N SER A 22 2.42 -1.20 -2.85
CA SER A 22 1.55 -1.94 -3.76
C SER A 22 1.76 -3.41 -3.44
N ALA A 23 0.72 -4.07 -2.95
CA ALA A 23 0.84 -5.43 -2.43
C ALA A 23 -0.34 -6.29 -2.85
N ALA A 24 -0.02 -7.48 -3.36
CA ALA A 24 -0.99 -8.56 -3.52
C ALA A 24 -1.51 -8.99 -2.14
N THR A 25 -2.82 -9.17 -2.03
CA THR A 25 -3.47 -9.61 -0.78
C THR A 25 -4.38 -10.81 -1.04
N THR A 26 -4.67 -11.56 0.02
CA THR A 26 -5.72 -12.59 0.02
C THR A 26 -6.97 -12.03 0.69
N GLY A 27 -8.16 -12.41 0.19
CA GLY A 27 -9.44 -11.99 0.77
C GLY A 27 -10.39 -11.41 -0.27
N SER A 28 -11.27 -10.50 0.16
CA SER A 28 -12.24 -9.84 -0.71
C SER A 28 -11.62 -8.82 -1.67
N ALA A 29 -10.47 -8.25 -1.29
CA ALA A 29 -9.61 -7.45 -2.15
C ALA A 29 -8.30 -8.22 -2.40
N ASN A 30 -7.84 -8.22 -3.65
CA ASN A 30 -6.59 -8.88 -4.03
C ASN A 30 -5.41 -7.93 -4.28
N LEU A 31 -5.62 -6.63 -4.17
CA LEU A 31 -4.58 -5.61 -4.21
C LEU A 31 -4.83 -4.55 -3.14
N LEU A 32 -3.79 -4.26 -2.37
CA LEU A 32 -3.74 -3.12 -1.45
C LEU A 32 -2.78 -2.07 -2.03
N LEU A 33 -3.28 -0.84 -2.14
CA LEU A 33 -2.46 0.33 -2.48
C LEU A 33 -2.44 1.29 -1.30
N GLN A 34 -1.25 1.70 -0.88
CA GLN A 34 -1.05 2.76 0.09
C GLN A 34 -0.31 3.91 -0.58
N ALA A 35 -0.85 5.12 -0.49
CA ALA A 35 -0.23 6.33 -1.03
C ALA A 35 -0.18 7.44 0.02
N TRP A 36 0.78 8.36 -0.13
CA TRP A 36 0.82 9.62 0.59
C TRP A 36 0.27 10.71 -0.30
N LEU A 37 -0.82 11.31 0.16
CA LEU A 37 -1.55 12.35 -0.54
C LEU A 37 -1.47 13.64 0.27
N HIS A 38 -1.52 14.77 -0.42
CA HIS A 38 -1.52 16.07 0.22
C HIS A 38 -2.88 16.36 0.87
N THR A 39 -3.97 15.90 0.24
CA THR A 39 -5.32 15.99 0.79
C THR A 39 -6.09 14.67 0.67
N PRO A 40 -7.11 14.42 1.52
CA PRO A 40 -7.95 13.23 1.39
C PRO A 40 -8.67 13.13 0.03
N GLU A 41 -9.02 14.26 -0.58
CA GLU A 41 -9.77 14.32 -1.84
C GLU A 41 -8.97 13.77 -3.02
N GLU A 42 -7.64 13.90 -3.00
CA GLU A 42 -6.74 13.34 -4.02
C GLU A 42 -6.88 11.80 -4.13
N SER A 43 -7.40 11.12 -3.10
CA SER A 43 -7.63 9.68 -3.14
C SER A 43 -8.63 9.28 -4.22
N ARG A 44 -9.66 10.10 -4.44
CA ARG A 44 -10.64 9.90 -5.50
C ARG A 44 -10.00 10.06 -6.87
N THR A 45 -9.17 11.08 -7.04
CA THR A 45 -8.45 11.32 -8.31
C THR A 45 -7.50 10.18 -8.63
N LEU A 46 -6.75 9.67 -7.63
CA LEU A 46 -5.87 8.52 -7.81
C LEU A 46 -6.66 7.27 -8.21
N GLU A 47 -7.78 7.00 -7.53
CA GLU A 47 -8.68 5.91 -7.88
C GLU A 47 -9.23 6.04 -9.31
N GLU A 48 -9.72 7.21 -9.69
CA GLU A 48 -10.24 7.46 -11.03
C GLU A 48 -9.17 7.22 -12.10
N GLN A 49 -7.93 7.63 -11.86
CA GLN A 49 -6.81 7.34 -12.75
C GLN A 49 -6.56 5.84 -12.90
N ILE A 50 -6.59 5.09 -11.79
CA ILE A 50 -6.41 3.64 -11.79
C ILE A 50 -7.54 2.94 -12.56
N VAL A 51 -8.80 3.26 -12.25
CA VAL A 51 -9.97 2.62 -12.89
C VAL A 51 -10.07 3.01 -14.37
N ARG A 52 -9.74 4.26 -14.73
CA ARG A 52 -9.67 4.67 -16.15
C ARG A 52 -8.59 3.89 -16.91
N ARG A 53 -7.46 3.59 -16.27
CA ARG A 53 -6.35 2.86 -16.90
C ARG A 53 -6.60 1.36 -16.95
N PHE A 54 -7.26 0.82 -15.93
CA PHE A 54 -7.55 -0.60 -15.73
C PHE A 54 -9.04 -0.80 -15.42
N PRO A 55 -9.91 -0.84 -16.45
CA PRO A 55 -11.36 -0.96 -16.27
C PRO A 55 -11.79 -2.24 -15.54
N GLU A 56 -10.93 -3.27 -15.47
CA GLU A 56 -11.15 -4.50 -14.71
C GLU A 56 -10.98 -4.34 -13.19
N VAL A 57 -10.49 -3.19 -12.72
CA VAL A 57 -10.29 -2.88 -11.31
C VAL A 57 -11.57 -2.29 -10.71
N SER A 58 -11.97 -2.83 -9.57
CA SER A 58 -13.02 -2.29 -8.72
C SER A 58 -12.46 -1.98 -7.34
N VAL A 59 -12.70 -0.78 -6.81
CA VAL A 59 -12.28 -0.41 -5.46
C VAL A 59 -13.31 -0.89 -4.45
N SER A 60 -12.89 -1.79 -3.56
CA SER A 60 -13.75 -2.39 -2.52
C SER A 60 -13.74 -1.65 -1.18
N GLY A 61 -12.76 -0.76 -0.95
CA GLY A 61 -12.61 -0.04 0.30
C GLY A 61 -11.67 1.17 0.17
N ARG A 62 -11.81 2.13 1.08
CA ARG A 62 -10.97 3.32 1.21
C ARG A 62 -10.68 3.53 2.67
N GLU A 63 -9.41 3.69 3.02
CA GLU A 63 -8.97 3.89 4.38
C GLU A 63 -8.05 5.09 4.46
N LEU A 64 -8.20 5.89 5.51
CA LEU A 64 -7.35 7.03 5.80
C LEU A 64 -6.62 6.79 7.11
N THR A 65 -5.29 6.79 7.07
CA THR A 65 -4.48 6.72 8.29
C THR A 65 -4.42 8.10 8.93
N LEU A 66 -5.19 8.30 10.01
CA LEU A 66 -5.18 9.55 10.79
C LEU A 66 -3.96 9.65 11.72
N HIS A 67 -3.55 8.52 12.30
CA HIS A 67 -2.41 8.43 13.20
C HIS A 67 -1.58 7.20 12.86
N ALA A 68 -0.28 7.40 12.62
CA ALA A 68 0.65 6.30 12.46
C ALA A 68 1.14 5.86 13.84
N ALA A 69 0.85 4.63 14.25
CA ALA A 69 1.38 4.08 15.50
C ALA A 69 2.91 3.90 15.48
N ARG A 70 3.50 3.78 14.28
CA ARG A 70 4.94 3.66 14.09
C ARG A 70 5.40 4.27 12.76
N ARG A 71 6.68 4.64 12.68
CA ARG A 71 7.37 5.02 11.44
C ARG A 71 8.79 4.48 11.44
N LEU A 72 9.11 3.61 10.48
CA LEU A 72 10.44 3.00 10.32
C LEU A 72 11.02 2.42 11.64
N GLY A 73 10.22 1.67 12.38
CA GLY A 73 10.61 1.06 13.66
C GLY A 73 10.44 1.99 14.87
N HIS A 74 10.29 3.29 14.68
CA HIS A 74 9.97 4.21 15.79
C HIS A 74 8.50 4.12 16.19
N LEU A 75 8.22 3.91 17.47
CA LEU A 75 6.87 3.97 18.02
C LEU A 75 6.49 5.43 18.27
N LEU A 76 5.28 5.81 17.88
CA LEU A 76 4.76 7.17 18.00
C LEU A 76 3.62 7.22 19.04
N ASP A 77 3.57 8.30 19.82
CA ASP A 77 2.42 8.60 20.69
C ASP A 77 1.26 9.27 19.91
N GLY A 78 0.18 9.65 20.62
CA GLY A 78 -1.01 10.25 20.01
C GLY A 78 -0.73 11.58 19.29
N GLU A 79 0.31 12.29 19.73
CA GLU A 79 0.78 13.55 19.14
C GLU A 79 1.85 13.34 18.05
N GLY A 80 2.17 12.08 17.73
CA GLY A 80 3.15 11.73 16.70
C GLY A 80 4.61 11.87 17.14
N ARG A 81 4.88 12.08 18.44
CA ARG A 81 6.25 12.13 18.97
C ARG A 81 6.78 10.72 19.20
N ARG A 82 8.09 10.55 19.00
CA ARG A 82 8.75 9.27 19.23
C ARG A 82 8.71 8.91 20.71
N ARG A 83 8.10 7.77 21.05
CA ARG A 83 8.09 7.21 22.41
C ARG A 83 8.96 5.96 22.56
N GLY A 84 9.33 5.30 21.46
CA GLY A 84 10.14 4.08 21.50
C GLY A 84 10.70 3.67 20.15
N HIS A 85 11.38 2.53 20.12
CA HIS A 85 11.94 1.94 18.90
C HIS A 85 11.89 0.41 18.97
N VAL A 86 11.38 -0.20 17.91
CA VAL A 86 11.40 -1.63 17.65
C VAL A 86 12.20 -1.83 16.35
N PRO A 87 13.35 -2.54 16.39
CA PRO A 87 14.17 -2.75 15.20
C PRO A 87 13.37 -3.36 14.04
N ILE A 88 13.56 -2.82 12.84
CA ILE A 88 13.09 -3.47 11.61
C ILE A 88 14.15 -4.49 11.21
N THR A 89 13.86 -5.76 11.44
CA THR A 89 14.64 -6.85 10.86
C THR A 89 14.08 -7.12 9.47
N VAL A 90 14.86 -6.82 8.44
CA VAL A 90 14.60 -7.37 7.11
C VAL A 90 15.03 -8.83 7.16
N TRP A 91 14.11 -9.76 6.90
CA TRP A 91 14.53 -11.12 6.61
C TRP A 91 15.35 -11.06 5.31
N PRO A 92 16.52 -11.71 5.24
CA PRO A 92 17.17 -11.89 3.96
C PRO A 92 16.15 -12.57 3.05
N SER A 93 15.89 -11.98 1.89
CA SER A 93 15.08 -12.58 0.84
C SER A 93 15.82 -13.80 0.30
N GLY A 94 15.72 -14.91 1.04
CA GLY A 94 16.25 -16.21 0.67
C GLY A 94 15.41 -16.78 -0.45
N GLY A 95 15.82 -16.48 -1.69
CA GLY A 95 15.48 -17.31 -2.84
C GLY A 95 16.10 -18.69 -2.66
N ALA A 96 15.36 -19.62 -2.07
CA ALA A 96 15.45 -21.06 -2.30
C ALA A 96 14.31 -21.72 -1.52
N LEU A 97 13.17 -21.92 -2.19
CA LEU A 97 12.35 -23.08 -1.87
C LEU A 97 13.22 -24.29 -2.23
N ALA A 98 13.91 -24.83 -1.24
CA ALA A 98 14.55 -26.13 -1.34
C ALA A 98 13.46 -27.13 -1.75
N ARG A 99 13.70 -27.79 -2.89
CA ARG A 99 12.90 -28.90 -3.40
C ARG A 99 13.19 -30.14 -2.58
#